data_AF-A0A4Q6GA70-F1
#
_entry.id   AF-A0A4Q6GA70-F1
#
_cell.length_a   1.000
_cell.length_b   1.000
_cell.length_c   1.000
_cell.angle_alpha   90.00
_cell.angle_beta   90.00
_cell.angle_gamma   90.00
#
_symmetry.space_group_name_H-M   'P 1'
#
loop_
_entity.id
_entity.type
_entity.pdbx_description
1 polymer ?
#
loop_
_entity_poly.entity_id
_entity_poly.type
_entity_poly.pdbx_seq_one_letter_code
_entity_poly.pdbx_strand_id
1 'polypeptide(L)'
;MNNRAFAIALAGLLGFGAATFSHAASAAPRVSSEPARTPVATATAQQWRADGFPSARVARMQYRELPAARILQVEKHNATRNMKPVQIGVARRAVSEGSASPVLPALGWIAPARGGAVTRLEVTSPLALGIRVGLKVETLDPRAELRFSGSSDPSRIVAVMSGREILALTDRQGIFWTPATDGQKQHIEVYLPAGIPYQRTRLQAPLLSHLLTNSARDFKMVEKIGESGTCNVDTACRVNELGANFVAAKNAVAQMSFVVDGISYICTGTLLNDTVTTSQVPWFYSANHCIENQTVASTLNTYWKYEASSCNSGTVVAGGRVLLAGGADYLYS
;
A
#
# COMPACT_ATOMS: atom_id res chain seq x y z
N MET A 1 -71.49 22.85 -62.62
CA MET A 1 -72.30 23.93 -62.03
C MET A 1 -71.79 24.21 -60.62
N ASN A 2 -71.24 25.42 -60.45
CA ASN A 2 -71.24 26.27 -59.26
C ASN A 2 -70.74 25.73 -57.90
N ASN A 3 -69.62 26.36 -57.49
CA ASN A 3 -69.42 27.07 -56.23
C ASN A 3 -69.93 26.43 -54.93
N ARG A 4 -69.00 26.24 -53.98
CA ARG A 4 -68.92 27.11 -52.81
C ARG A 4 -67.58 26.96 -52.08
N ALA A 5 -66.89 28.08 -51.93
CA ALA A 5 -65.77 28.25 -51.02
C ALA A 5 -66.28 28.26 -49.57
N PHE A 6 -65.51 27.64 -48.68
CA PHE A 6 -65.48 27.99 -47.26
C PHE A 6 -64.03 27.90 -46.79
N ALA A 7 -63.48 29.04 -46.39
CA ALA A 7 -62.18 29.13 -45.74
C ALA A 7 -62.36 28.89 -44.24
N ILE A 8 -61.53 28.02 -43.66
CA ILE A 8 -61.23 28.02 -42.22
C ILE A 8 -59.73 27.76 -42.06
N ALA A 9 -59.06 28.72 -41.44
CA ALA A 9 -57.70 28.60 -40.93
C ALA A 9 -57.74 27.98 -39.52
N LEU A 10 -56.79 27.11 -39.16
CA LEU A 10 -55.91 27.32 -38.00
C LEU A 10 -54.87 26.20 -37.83
N ALA A 11 -53.71 26.64 -37.36
CA ALA A 11 -52.49 25.94 -36.99
C ALA A 11 -52.66 24.60 -36.24
N GLY A 12 -51.94 23.57 -36.71
CA GLY A 12 -51.62 22.37 -35.95
C GLY A 12 -50.16 22.39 -35.51
N LEU A 13 -49.93 22.56 -34.20
CA LEU A 13 -48.63 22.37 -33.56
C LEU A 13 -48.19 20.90 -33.68
N LEU A 14 -47.01 20.66 -34.26
CA LEU A 14 -46.26 19.41 -34.13
C LEU A 14 -45.59 19.39 -32.75
N GLY A 15 -46.22 18.74 -31.78
CA GLY A 15 -45.62 18.43 -30.49
C GLY A 15 -44.57 17.32 -30.64
N PHE A 16 -43.29 17.69 -30.69
CA PHE A 16 -42.19 16.75 -30.44
C PHE A 16 -42.19 16.38 -28.96
N GLY A 17 -42.77 15.23 -28.62
CA GLY A 17 -42.63 14.63 -27.30
C GLY A 17 -41.19 14.14 -27.11
N ALA A 18 -40.38 14.92 -26.40
CA ALA A 18 -39.09 14.45 -25.90
C ALA A 18 -39.36 13.40 -24.81
N ALA A 19 -39.24 12.13 -25.17
CA ALA A 19 -39.23 11.04 -24.21
C ALA A 19 -37.95 11.14 -23.35
N THR A 20 -38.09 11.67 -22.14
CA THR A 20 -37.03 11.66 -21.14
C THR A 20 -36.88 10.25 -20.58
N PHE A 21 -35.87 9.51 -21.07
CA PHE A 21 -35.44 8.28 -20.43
C PHE A 21 -34.70 8.61 -19.13
N SER A 22 -35.46 8.79 -18.05
CA SER A 22 -34.90 8.81 -16.70
C SER A 22 -34.38 7.42 -16.36
N HIS A 23 -33.10 7.16 -16.60
CA HIS A 23 -32.42 6.06 -15.94
C HIS A 23 -32.33 6.43 -14.46
N ALA A 24 -33.30 5.98 -13.66
CA ALA A 24 -33.13 5.91 -12.23
C ALA A 24 -31.93 4.99 -12.00
N ALA A 25 -30.76 5.57 -11.70
CA ALA A 25 -29.65 4.81 -11.16
C ALA A 25 -30.20 4.11 -9.92
N SER A 26 -30.43 2.79 -10.01
CA SER A 26 -30.90 2.02 -8.87
C SER A 26 -29.94 2.33 -7.73
N ALA A 27 -30.46 2.86 -6.62
CA ALA A 27 -29.64 3.19 -5.48
C ALA A 27 -28.82 1.94 -5.12
N ALA A 28 -27.49 2.07 -5.10
CA ALA A 28 -26.64 0.98 -4.70
C ALA A 28 -27.13 0.44 -3.35
N PRO A 29 -27.27 -0.88 -3.17
CA PRO A 29 -27.71 -1.46 -1.90
C PRO A 29 -26.90 -0.86 -0.75
N ARG A 30 -27.59 -0.36 0.26
CA ARG A 30 -26.96 0.22 1.46
C ARG A 30 -27.21 -0.69 2.63
N VAL A 31 -26.15 -0.99 3.36
CA VAL A 31 -26.21 -1.68 4.65
C VAL A 31 -25.75 -0.71 5.73
N SER A 32 -26.29 -0.85 6.93
CA SER A 32 -25.85 -0.08 8.08
C SER A 32 -24.36 -0.31 8.33
N SER A 33 -23.64 0.71 8.81
CA SER A 33 -22.27 0.53 9.29
C SER A 33 -22.25 -0.44 10.47
N GLU A 34 -21.27 -1.35 10.52
CA GLU A 34 -21.03 -2.17 11.71
C GLU A 34 -19.81 -1.70 12.50
N PRO A 35 -19.83 -1.77 13.84
CA PRO A 35 -18.64 -1.54 14.64
C PRO A 35 -17.65 -2.71 14.48
N ALA A 36 -16.35 -2.46 14.61
CA ALA A 36 -15.36 -3.52 14.63
C ALA A 36 -15.62 -4.49 15.81
N ARG A 37 -15.71 -5.80 15.53
CA ARG A 37 -15.87 -6.87 16.53
C ARG A 37 -14.55 -7.21 17.21
N THR A 38 -13.43 -6.97 16.54
CA THR A 38 -12.11 -7.13 17.13
C THR A 38 -11.82 -5.90 17.98
N PRO A 39 -11.61 -6.06 19.31
CA PRO A 39 -11.13 -4.96 20.13
C PRO A 39 -9.86 -4.39 19.51
N VAL A 40 -9.67 -3.07 19.61
CA VAL A 40 -8.36 -2.48 19.31
C VAL A 40 -7.40 -3.09 20.32
N ALA A 41 -6.69 -4.15 19.93
CA ALA A 41 -5.63 -4.67 20.74
C ALA A 41 -4.64 -3.52 20.95
N THR A 42 -4.34 -3.19 22.20
CA THR A 42 -3.23 -2.30 22.51
C THR A 42 -1.99 -2.99 21.98
N ALA A 43 -1.61 -2.68 20.74
CA ALA A 43 -0.50 -3.33 20.09
C ALA A 43 0.73 -3.05 20.94
N THR A 44 1.21 -4.08 21.65
CA THR A 44 2.47 -3.97 22.38
C THR A 44 3.53 -3.62 21.34
N ALA A 45 4.33 -2.60 21.63
CA ALA A 45 5.43 -2.20 20.76
C ALA A 45 6.26 -3.44 20.44
N GLN A 46 6.27 -3.82 19.16
CA GLN A 46 7.00 -4.98 18.70
C GLN A 46 8.49 -4.69 18.83
N GLN A 47 9.23 -5.65 19.35
CA GLN A 47 10.67 -5.58 19.52
C GLN A 47 11.35 -6.63 18.65
N TRP A 48 12.62 -6.42 18.35
CA TRP A 48 13.46 -7.45 17.77
C TRP A 48 13.55 -8.68 18.68
N ARG A 49 13.75 -9.87 18.11
CA ARG A 49 13.98 -11.11 18.89
C ARG A 49 15.37 -11.15 19.51
N ALA A 50 16.34 -10.47 18.89
CA ALA A 50 17.72 -10.40 19.35
C ALA A 50 18.18 -8.95 19.53
N ASP A 51 17.90 -8.36 20.70
CA ASP A 51 18.48 -7.07 21.07
C ASP A 51 20.01 -7.20 21.08
N GLY A 52 20.71 -6.43 20.22
CA GLY A 52 22.17 -6.53 20.08
C GLY A 52 22.70 -7.58 19.09
N PHE A 53 21.94 -7.95 18.06
CA PHE A 53 22.43 -8.84 16.99
C PHE A 53 23.82 -8.41 16.44
N PRO A 54 24.83 -9.30 16.38
CA PRO A 54 26.19 -8.93 16.01
C PRO A 54 26.28 -8.36 14.59
N SER A 55 26.82 -7.15 14.45
CA SER A 55 26.93 -6.45 13.16
C SER A 55 27.70 -7.27 12.12
N ALA A 56 28.72 -8.02 12.53
CA ALA A 56 29.51 -8.90 11.66
C ALA A 56 28.70 -10.08 11.08
N ARG A 57 27.55 -10.42 11.65
CA ARG A 57 26.68 -11.53 11.21
C ARG A 57 25.52 -11.07 10.32
N VAL A 58 25.35 -9.77 10.11
CA VAL A 58 24.28 -9.23 9.26
C VAL A 58 24.64 -9.47 7.80
N ALA A 59 23.74 -10.13 7.05
CA ALA A 59 23.86 -10.27 5.61
C ALA A 59 23.49 -8.95 4.94
N ARG A 60 24.44 -8.33 4.22
CA ARG A 60 24.26 -6.99 3.64
C ARG A 60 24.17 -7.04 2.12
N MET A 61 23.17 -6.35 1.59
CA MET A 61 23.03 -6.04 0.17
C MET A 61 23.05 -4.53 -0.01
N GLN A 62 23.94 -4.04 -0.86
CA GLN A 62 24.12 -2.62 -1.12
C GLN A 62 23.88 -2.34 -2.60
N TYR A 63 23.02 -1.38 -2.89
CA TYR A 63 22.85 -0.82 -4.23
C TYR A 63 23.68 0.45 -4.40
N ARG A 64 24.00 0.78 -5.65
CA ARG A 64 24.61 2.07 -6.02
C ARG A 64 23.60 3.20 -5.84
N GLU A 65 24.06 4.45 -5.92
CA GLU A 65 23.14 5.59 -5.96
C GLU A 65 22.21 5.50 -7.17
N LEU A 66 20.96 5.96 -7.00
CA LEU A 66 20.00 6.01 -8.09
C LEU A 66 20.33 7.22 -8.99
N PRO A 67 20.50 7.05 -10.31
CA PRO A 67 20.76 8.17 -11.20
C PRO A 67 19.63 9.20 -11.19
N ALA A 68 19.95 10.50 -11.07
CA ALA A 68 18.96 11.58 -11.03
C ALA A 68 18.03 11.59 -12.26
N ALA A 69 18.50 11.15 -13.43
CA ALA A 69 17.67 11.01 -14.63
C ALA A 69 16.48 10.06 -14.42
N ARG A 70 16.61 9.02 -13.59
CA ARG A 70 15.50 8.12 -13.23
C ARG A 70 14.46 8.82 -12.37
N ILE A 71 14.86 9.74 -11.50
CA ILE A 71 13.94 10.54 -10.68
C ILE A 71 13.13 11.48 -11.58
N LEU A 72 13.80 12.19 -12.49
CA LEU A 72 13.14 13.06 -13.47
C LEU A 72 12.18 12.29 -14.39
N GLN A 73 12.46 11.02 -14.71
CA GLN A 73 11.53 10.18 -15.46
C GLN A 73 10.23 9.92 -14.69
N VAL A 74 10.29 9.74 -13.36
CA VAL A 74 9.09 9.58 -12.54
C VAL A 74 8.28 10.87 -12.49
N GLU A 75 8.94 12.02 -12.32
CA GLU A 75 8.27 13.33 -12.35
C GLU A 75 7.55 13.56 -13.68
N LYS A 76 8.23 13.30 -14.80
CA LYS A 76 7.63 13.39 -16.15
C LYS A 76 6.47 12.40 -16.32
N HIS A 77 6.59 11.18 -15.81
CA HIS A 77 5.53 10.18 -15.86
C HIS A 77 4.28 10.66 -15.12
N ASN A 78 4.45 11.12 -13.88
CA ASN A 78 3.36 11.61 -13.04
C ASN A 78 2.74 12.93 -13.55
N ALA A 79 3.49 13.73 -14.31
CA ALA A 79 2.97 14.95 -14.92
C ALA A 79 2.02 14.69 -16.11
N THR A 80 1.94 13.45 -16.61
CA THR A 80 1.01 13.12 -17.70
C THR A 80 -0.44 13.11 -17.20
N ARG A 81 -1.37 13.66 -17.98
CA ARG A 81 -2.81 13.76 -17.61
C ARG A 81 -3.61 12.47 -17.77
N ASN A 82 -2.94 11.31 -17.78
CA ASN A 82 -3.63 10.03 -17.88
C ASN A 82 -4.11 9.59 -16.50
N MET A 83 -5.34 9.08 -16.39
CA MET A 83 -5.81 8.45 -15.16
C MET A 83 -4.99 7.17 -14.89
N LYS A 84 -3.95 7.30 -14.07
CA LYS A 84 -3.04 6.22 -13.69
C LYS A 84 -2.68 6.33 -12.21
N PRO A 85 -2.29 5.22 -11.57
CA PRO A 85 -1.70 5.25 -10.25
C PRO A 85 -0.49 6.21 -10.22
N VAL A 86 -0.33 6.95 -9.12
CA VAL A 86 0.83 7.83 -8.98
C VAL A 86 2.05 6.98 -8.69
N GLN A 87 3.07 7.08 -9.54
CA GLN A 87 4.33 6.36 -9.33
C GLN A 87 5.11 7.02 -8.19
N ILE A 88 5.49 6.24 -7.19
CA ILE A 88 6.27 6.72 -6.03
C ILE A 88 7.61 5.99 -5.86
N GLY A 89 7.83 4.93 -6.62
CA GLY A 89 9.02 4.10 -6.54
C GLY A 89 9.74 3.95 -7.87
N VAL A 90 10.95 3.42 -7.79
CA VAL A 90 11.77 3.07 -8.95
C VAL A 90 12.25 1.63 -8.77
N ALA A 91 11.92 0.77 -9.74
CA ALA A 91 12.40 -0.60 -9.76
C ALA A 91 13.92 -0.65 -9.93
N ARG A 92 14.57 -1.46 -9.08
CA ARG A 92 16.01 -1.71 -9.07
C ARG A 92 16.30 -3.20 -9.05
N ARG A 93 17.36 -3.61 -9.73
CA ARG A 93 17.80 -5.01 -9.78
C ARG A 93 19.23 -5.17 -9.28
N ALA A 94 19.42 -6.10 -8.33
CA ALA A 94 20.71 -6.40 -7.73
C ALA A 94 21.79 -6.74 -8.77
N VAL A 95 21.42 -7.50 -9.81
CA VAL A 95 22.32 -7.94 -10.90
C VAL A 95 22.97 -6.80 -11.67
N SER A 96 22.29 -5.68 -11.82
CA SER A 96 22.78 -4.52 -12.60
C SER A 96 23.19 -3.34 -11.72
N GLU A 97 22.63 -3.23 -10.52
CA GLU A 97 22.75 -2.02 -9.69
C GLU A 97 23.36 -2.28 -8.31
N GLY A 98 23.73 -3.53 -8.00
CA GLY A 98 24.50 -3.86 -6.80
C GLY A 98 25.89 -3.21 -6.80
N SER A 99 26.32 -2.73 -5.64
CA SER A 99 27.63 -2.06 -5.48
C SER A 99 28.79 -3.04 -5.37
N ALA A 100 28.60 -4.17 -4.69
CA ALA A 100 29.66 -5.15 -4.42
C ALA A 100 29.36 -6.54 -4.98
N SER A 101 28.17 -7.06 -4.68
CA SER A 101 27.70 -8.37 -5.14
C SER A 101 26.24 -8.26 -5.55
N PRO A 102 25.81 -8.93 -6.62
CA PRO A 102 24.40 -9.04 -6.99
C PRO A 102 23.65 -10.09 -6.17
N VAL A 103 24.35 -10.83 -5.32
CA VAL A 103 23.82 -11.93 -4.49
C VAL A 103 23.96 -11.56 -3.02
N LEU A 104 22.90 -11.81 -2.24
CA LEU A 104 22.94 -11.66 -0.80
C LEU A 104 23.92 -12.70 -0.20
N PRO A 105 24.88 -12.28 0.65
CA PRO A 105 25.77 -13.21 1.33
C PRO A 105 25.03 -14.25 2.17
N ALA A 106 25.74 -15.31 2.56
CA ALA A 106 25.20 -16.33 3.44
C ALA A 106 24.63 -15.73 4.73
N LEU A 107 23.46 -16.21 5.16
CA LEU A 107 22.77 -15.73 6.35
C LEU A 107 23.55 -16.11 7.61
N GLY A 108 23.98 -15.11 8.39
CA GLY A 108 24.63 -15.32 9.68
C GLY A 108 23.60 -15.60 10.76
N TRP A 109 23.47 -16.84 11.22
CA TRP A 109 22.53 -17.22 12.27
C TRP A 109 23.14 -17.11 13.67
N ILE A 110 22.36 -16.71 14.67
CA ILE A 110 22.69 -16.77 16.10
C ILE A 110 21.56 -17.44 16.87
N ALA A 111 21.85 -17.99 18.05
CA ALA A 111 20.85 -18.44 19.00
C ALA A 111 20.56 -17.32 20.02
N PRO A 112 19.36 -16.72 20.05
CA PRO A 112 19.03 -15.71 21.05
C PRO A 112 18.80 -16.36 22.43
N ALA A 113 18.87 -15.57 23.51
CA ALA A 113 18.67 -16.05 24.89
C ALA A 113 17.31 -16.72 25.13
N ARG A 114 16.28 -16.31 24.38
CA ARG A 114 14.91 -16.87 24.44
C ARG A 114 14.72 -18.15 23.61
N GLY A 115 15.78 -18.71 23.05
CA GLY A 115 15.76 -19.92 22.23
C GLY A 115 15.35 -19.69 20.77
N GLY A 116 15.61 -20.70 19.92
CA GLY A 116 15.42 -20.62 18.47
C GLY A 116 16.68 -20.15 17.72
N ALA A 117 16.50 -19.65 16.51
CA ALA A 117 17.57 -19.10 15.69
C ALA A 117 17.14 -17.77 15.05
N VAL A 118 18.05 -16.80 15.00
CA VAL A 118 17.82 -15.48 14.42
C VAL A 118 18.89 -15.17 13.38
N THR A 119 18.51 -14.55 12.27
CA THR A 119 19.43 -13.90 11.34
C THR A 119 18.89 -12.53 10.94
N ARG A 120 19.77 -11.64 10.48
CA ARG A 120 19.40 -10.31 10.00
C ARG A 120 19.95 -10.04 8.60
N LEU A 121 19.11 -9.44 7.79
CA LEU A 121 19.43 -8.89 6.48
C LEU A 121 19.34 -7.37 6.56
N GLU A 122 20.23 -6.69 5.86
CA GLU A 122 20.14 -5.25 5.61
C GLU A 122 20.25 -4.99 4.12
N VAL A 123 19.25 -4.33 3.55
CA VAL A 123 19.24 -3.94 2.15
C VAL A 123 19.26 -2.42 2.08
N THR A 124 20.31 -1.87 1.49
CA THR A 124 20.55 -0.43 1.38
C THR A 124 20.40 0.04 -0.05
N SER A 125 19.60 1.09 -0.24
CA SER A 125 19.51 1.84 -1.49
C SER A 125 19.75 3.32 -1.15
N PRO A 126 20.96 3.86 -1.41
CA PRO A 126 21.33 5.20 -1.01
C PRO A 126 20.30 6.26 -1.43
N LEU A 127 20.07 7.24 -0.56
CA LEU A 127 19.16 8.38 -0.76
C LEU A 127 17.68 8.03 -0.93
N ALA A 128 17.29 6.75 -0.85
CA ALA A 128 15.87 6.39 -0.85
C ALA A 128 15.17 6.97 0.39
N LEU A 129 13.98 7.54 0.19
CA LEU A 129 13.16 7.99 1.30
C LEU A 129 12.44 6.83 1.97
N GLY A 130 12.24 5.73 1.26
CA GLY A 130 11.79 4.46 1.79
C GLY A 130 12.15 3.30 0.86
N ILE A 131 11.94 2.07 1.32
CA ILE A 131 12.31 0.85 0.59
C ILE A 131 11.20 -0.19 0.68
N ARG A 132 11.00 -0.90 -0.43
CA ARG A 132 10.43 -2.26 -0.42
C ARG A 132 11.42 -3.21 -1.08
N VAL A 133 11.72 -4.32 -0.43
CA VAL A 133 12.61 -5.35 -0.97
C VAL A 133 11.74 -6.43 -1.60
N GLY A 134 12.09 -6.86 -2.81
CA GLY A 134 11.55 -8.09 -3.38
C GLY A 134 12.44 -9.24 -2.96
N LEU A 135 12.05 -9.92 -1.87
CA LEU A 135 12.74 -11.09 -1.37
C LEU A 135 12.40 -12.28 -2.26
N LYS A 136 13.42 -12.95 -2.79
CA LYS A 136 13.27 -14.26 -3.41
C LYS A 136 13.25 -15.30 -2.30
N VAL A 137 12.08 -15.90 -2.08
CA VAL A 137 11.84 -16.94 -1.09
C VAL A 137 12.02 -18.29 -1.78
N GLU A 138 13.18 -18.91 -1.59
CA GLU A 138 13.45 -20.25 -2.13
C GLU A 138 12.96 -21.32 -1.15
N THR A 139 13.27 -21.16 0.13
CA THR A 139 12.79 -22.04 1.20
C THR A 139 12.65 -21.25 2.51
N LEU A 140 11.48 -21.37 3.15
CA LEU A 140 11.15 -20.75 4.43
C LEU A 140 10.21 -21.68 5.21
N ASP A 141 10.48 -21.93 6.49
CA ASP A 141 9.53 -22.69 7.33
C ASP A 141 8.28 -21.83 7.59
N PRO A 142 7.05 -22.36 7.49
CA PRO A 142 5.83 -21.58 7.70
C PRO A 142 5.70 -21.00 9.12
N ARG A 143 6.46 -21.52 10.10
CA ARG A 143 6.53 -21.01 11.47
C ARG A 143 7.63 -19.97 11.67
N ALA A 144 8.37 -19.62 10.62
CA ALA A 144 9.29 -18.49 10.68
C ALA A 144 8.52 -17.20 11.02
N GLU A 145 9.22 -16.22 11.54
CA GLU A 145 8.66 -14.90 11.79
C GLU A 145 9.64 -13.85 11.29
N LEU A 146 9.17 -12.95 10.42
CA LEU A 146 9.96 -11.86 9.88
C LEU A 146 9.49 -10.53 10.47
N ARG A 147 10.45 -9.72 10.89
CA ARG A 147 10.25 -8.34 11.37
C ARG A 147 10.91 -7.36 10.43
N PHE A 148 10.27 -6.22 10.22
CA PHE A 148 10.72 -5.20 9.29
C PHE A 148 10.86 -3.85 10.00
N SER A 149 11.98 -3.16 9.81
CA SER A 149 12.13 -1.76 10.18
C SER A 149 12.94 -0.99 9.13
N GLY A 150 12.85 0.33 9.18
CA GLY A 150 13.55 1.22 8.27
C GLY A 150 14.61 2.04 8.98
N SER A 151 15.61 2.53 8.25
CA SER A 151 16.70 3.30 8.84
C SER A 151 16.28 4.67 9.40
N SER A 152 15.10 5.19 9.04
CA SER A 152 14.58 6.44 9.62
C SER A 152 14.15 6.29 11.08
N ASP A 153 13.70 5.11 11.48
CA ASP A 153 13.45 4.72 12.87
C ASP A 153 13.71 3.22 13.03
N PRO A 154 14.97 2.82 13.26
CA PRO A 154 15.36 1.40 13.31
C PRO A 154 14.73 0.64 14.48
N SER A 155 14.27 1.35 15.51
CA SER A 155 13.65 0.80 16.71
C SER A 155 12.19 0.42 16.49
N ARG A 156 11.53 1.08 15.54
CA ARG A 156 10.13 0.84 15.21
C ARG A 156 9.99 -0.30 14.22
N ILE A 157 9.52 -1.43 14.73
CA ILE A 157 9.07 -2.54 13.88
C ILE A 157 7.73 -2.16 13.24
N VAL A 158 7.73 -1.99 11.92
CA VAL A 158 6.52 -1.54 11.19
C VAL A 158 5.57 -2.70 10.87
N ALA A 159 6.08 -3.92 10.85
CA ALA A 159 5.30 -5.13 10.60
C ALA A 159 6.02 -6.38 11.12
N VAL A 160 5.22 -7.37 11.51
CA VAL A 160 5.64 -8.73 11.86
C VAL A 160 4.80 -9.69 11.04
N MET A 161 5.43 -10.63 10.35
CA MET A 161 4.73 -11.58 9.47
C MET A 161 5.26 -12.99 9.69
N SER A 162 4.36 -13.97 9.73
CA SER A 162 4.71 -15.38 9.75
C SER A 162 5.22 -15.86 8.39
N GLY A 163 5.98 -16.96 8.40
CA GLY A 163 6.40 -17.65 7.19
C GLY A 163 5.20 -18.10 6.36
N ARG A 164 4.09 -18.49 6.99
CA ARG A 164 2.83 -18.85 6.31
C ARG A 164 2.27 -17.67 5.51
N GLU A 165 2.17 -16.49 6.12
CA GLU A 165 1.69 -15.28 5.43
C GLU A 165 2.63 -14.91 4.27
N ILE A 166 3.94 -14.95 4.48
CA ILE A 166 4.93 -14.67 3.44
C ILE A 166 4.81 -15.65 2.28
N LEU A 167 4.69 -16.95 2.54
CA LEU A 167 4.53 -17.97 1.51
C LEU A 167 3.22 -17.79 0.73
N ALA A 168 2.12 -17.39 1.39
CA ALA A 168 0.85 -17.12 0.72
C ALA A 168 0.92 -15.89 -0.21
N LEU A 169 1.75 -14.90 0.14
CA LEU A 169 1.94 -13.67 -0.63
C LEU A 169 3.05 -13.74 -1.68
N THR A 170 3.83 -14.82 -1.68
CA THR A 170 4.92 -15.03 -2.63
C THR A 170 4.35 -15.35 -4.01
N ASP A 171 4.79 -14.61 -5.03
CA ASP A 171 4.32 -14.82 -6.40
C ASP A 171 4.87 -16.12 -7.03
N ARG A 172 4.44 -16.41 -8.27
CA ARG A 172 4.88 -17.60 -9.02
C ARG A 172 6.38 -17.60 -9.32
N GLN A 173 7.00 -16.43 -9.31
CA GLN A 173 8.44 -16.26 -9.48
C GLN A 173 9.18 -16.37 -8.14
N GLY A 174 8.49 -16.71 -7.04
CA GLY A 174 9.10 -16.85 -5.72
C GLY A 174 9.43 -15.50 -5.08
N ILE A 175 8.86 -14.39 -5.54
CA ILE A 175 9.11 -13.05 -4.99
C ILE A 175 8.02 -12.68 -3.98
N PHE A 176 8.47 -12.32 -2.79
CA PHE A 176 7.67 -11.66 -1.77
C PHE A 176 8.09 -10.20 -1.64
N TRP A 177 7.15 -9.27 -1.77
CA TRP A 177 7.40 -7.85 -1.55
C TRP A 177 7.22 -7.47 -0.09
N THR A 178 8.28 -6.99 0.55
CA THR A 178 8.23 -6.62 1.96
C THR A 178 7.27 -5.45 2.22
N PRO A 179 6.80 -5.30 3.48
CA PRO A 179 6.21 -4.05 3.95
C PRO A 179 7.12 -2.87 3.65
N ALA A 180 6.54 -1.72 3.32
CA ALA A 180 7.30 -0.51 3.07
C ALA A 180 7.86 0.05 4.39
N THR A 181 9.13 0.40 4.38
CA THR A 181 9.82 1.00 5.52
C THR A 181 10.42 2.35 5.12
N ASP A 182 10.44 3.28 6.06
CA ASP A 182 11.00 4.61 5.83
C ASP A 182 12.54 4.62 6.02
N GLY A 183 13.22 5.33 5.14
CA GLY A 183 14.67 5.49 5.09
C GLY A 183 15.35 4.67 4.00
N GLN A 184 16.63 4.95 3.81
CA GLN A 184 17.47 4.38 2.75
C GLN A 184 17.97 2.95 3.02
N LYS A 185 17.61 2.36 4.17
CA LYS A 185 17.88 0.96 4.47
C LYS A 185 16.66 0.29 5.06
N GLN A 186 16.43 -0.96 4.66
CA GLN A 186 15.46 -1.84 5.30
C GLN A 186 16.20 -2.92 6.08
N HIS A 187 15.85 -3.05 7.37
CA HIS A 187 16.31 -4.11 8.25
C HIS A 187 15.25 -5.21 8.29
N ILE A 188 15.68 -6.45 8.08
CA ILE A 188 14.81 -7.63 8.09
C ILE A 188 15.40 -8.64 9.05
N GLU A 189 14.67 -8.99 10.10
CA GLU A 189 15.07 -10.07 11.02
C GLU A 189 14.21 -11.29 10.76
N VAL A 190 14.86 -12.43 10.54
CA VAL A 190 14.19 -13.73 10.42
C VAL A 190 14.42 -14.48 11.72
N TYR A 191 13.33 -14.87 12.37
CA TYR A 191 13.33 -15.75 13.54
C TYR A 191 12.77 -17.12 13.16
N LEU A 192 13.41 -18.16 13.67
CA LEU A 192 12.91 -19.53 13.63
C LEU A 192 12.74 -20.05 15.07
N PRO A 193 11.59 -20.64 15.41
CA PRO A 193 11.41 -21.32 16.68
C PRO A 193 12.43 -22.43 16.93
N ALA A 194 12.57 -22.83 18.20
CA ALA A 194 13.41 -23.97 18.57
C ALA A 194 12.97 -25.25 17.84
N GLY A 195 13.93 -26.11 17.49
CA GLY A 195 13.69 -27.35 16.76
C GLY A 195 13.59 -27.21 15.24
N ILE A 196 13.67 -25.99 14.68
CA ILE A 196 13.68 -25.77 13.23
C ILE A 196 15.11 -25.65 12.70
N PRO A 197 15.53 -26.49 11.73
CA PRO A 197 16.87 -26.41 11.17
C PRO A 197 17.00 -25.17 10.26
N TYR A 198 17.66 -24.13 10.76
CA TYR A 198 17.85 -22.86 10.05
C TYR A 198 18.65 -22.99 8.76
N GLN A 199 19.45 -24.06 8.61
CA GLN A 199 20.23 -24.36 7.42
C GLN A 199 19.36 -24.66 6.20
N ARG A 200 18.05 -24.86 6.39
CA ARG A 200 17.09 -25.02 5.29
C ARG A 200 16.52 -23.69 4.79
N THR A 201 16.69 -22.57 5.50
CA THR A 201 16.20 -21.28 5.04
C THR A 201 17.10 -20.75 3.92
N ARG A 202 16.50 -20.38 2.80
CA ARG A 202 17.17 -19.76 1.64
C ARG A 202 16.37 -18.55 1.20
N LEU A 203 16.98 -17.38 1.37
CA LEU A 203 16.44 -16.09 0.98
C LEU A 203 17.49 -15.34 0.16
N GLN A 204 17.03 -14.64 -0.87
CA GLN A 204 17.82 -13.69 -1.66
C GLN A 204 17.07 -12.36 -1.76
N ALA A 205 17.77 -11.27 -2.08
CA ALA A 205 17.17 -9.93 -2.22
C ALA A 205 17.44 -9.33 -3.62
N PRO A 206 17.00 -10.01 -4.71
CA PRO A 206 17.37 -9.63 -6.07
C PRO A 206 16.70 -8.34 -6.57
N LEU A 207 15.59 -7.94 -5.95
CA LEU A 207 14.78 -6.81 -6.39
C LEU A 207 14.61 -5.80 -5.26
N LEU A 208 14.48 -4.53 -5.63
CA LEU A 208 14.18 -3.45 -4.70
C LEU A 208 13.34 -2.38 -5.40
N SER A 209 12.32 -1.87 -4.72
CA SER A 209 11.65 -0.62 -5.09
C SER A 209 12.22 0.50 -4.22
N HIS A 210 12.90 1.44 -4.88
CA HIS A 210 13.45 2.64 -4.27
C HIS A 210 12.35 3.68 -4.20
N LEU A 211 11.86 3.99 -3.00
CA LEU A 211 10.78 4.97 -2.84
C LEU A 211 11.36 6.38 -2.82
N LEU A 212 10.79 7.23 -3.69
CA LEU A 212 11.11 8.66 -3.82
C LEU A 212 10.28 9.52 -2.85
N THR A 213 9.59 8.85 -1.93
CA THR A 213 8.81 9.42 -0.85
C THR A 213 8.61 8.36 0.23
N ASN A 214 8.00 8.72 1.35
CA ASN A 214 7.83 7.83 2.48
C ASN A 214 6.64 8.22 3.35
N SER A 215 6.35 7.39 4.35
CA SER A 215 5.20 7.63 5.23
C SER A 215 5.41 8.85 6.13
N ALA A 216 6.65 9.19 6.47
CA ALA A 216 7.00 10.40 7.23
C ALA A 216 6.83 11.72 6.45
N ARG A 217 6.87 11.69 5.11
CA ARG A 217 6.69 12.84 4.20
C ARG A 217 5.38 12.76 3.44
N ASP A 218 4.41 12.04 3.98
CA ASP A 218 3.08 11.91 3.41
C ASP A 218 3.01 11.37 1.98
N PHE A 219 3.96 10.52 1.60
CA PHE A 219 4.07 10.01 0.22
C PHE A 219 4.19 11.12 -0.85
N LYS A 220 4.67 12.31 -0.47
CA LYS A 220 5.01 13.41 -1.36
C LYS A 220 6.40 13.21 -1.96
N MET A 221 6.49 13.07 -3.28
CA MET A 221 7.76 13.21 -4.01
C MET A 221 8.14 14.69 -4.07
N VAL A 222 9.44 15.00 -4.17
CA VAL A 222 10.03 16.35 -4.04
C VAL A 222 9.20 17.46 -4.71
N GLU A 223 8.95 18.53 -3.94
CA GLU A 223 8.06 19.70 -4.15
C GLU A 223 6.53 19.46 -4.14
N LYS A 224 5.94 19.66 -2.95
CA LYS A 224 4.60 20.24 -2.62
C LYS A 224 3.96 19.55 -1.41
N ILE A 225 4.23 20.11 -0.23
CA ILE A 225 3.47 19.84 0.99
C ILE A 225 2.10 20.52 0.84
N GLY A 226 1.00 19.79 1.01
CA GLY A 226 -0.31 20.42 1.23
C GLY A 226 -1.07 20.91 0.00
N GLU A 227 -0.76 20.45 -1.21
CA GLU A 227 -1.64 20.71 -2.36
C GLU A 227 -1.92 19.43 -3.17
N SER A 228 -2.84 18.59 -2.67
CA SER A 228 -3.94 18.26 -3.57
C SER A 228 -4.47 19.60 -4.07
N GLY A 229 -4.59 19.81 -5.39
CA GLY A 229 -4.78 21.15 -5.98
C GLY A 229 -5.75 22.02 -5.17
N THR A 230 -5.48 23.32 -5.05
CA THR A 230 -6.09 24.25 -4.06
C THR A 230 -7.62 24.21 -3.88
N CYS A 231 -8.35 23.56 -4.78
CA CYS A 231 -9.77 23.23 -4.64
C CYS A 231 -10.10 22.08 -3.67
N ASN A 232 -9.11 21.32 -3.19
CA ASN A 232 -9.34 20.19 -2.29
C ASN A 232 -9.61 20.68 -0.85
N VAL A 233 -10.38 19.88 -0.09
CA VAL A 233 -10.85 20.24 1.25
C VAL A 233 -10.47 19.14 2.22
N ASP A 234 -9.86 19.51 3.35
CA ASP A 234 -9.57 18.56 4.43
C ASP A 234 -10.87 17.96 4.98
N THR A 235 -10.89 16.64 5.20
CA THR A 235 -12.05 15.94 5.78
C THR A 235 -12.47 16.54 7.13
N ALA A 236 -11.49 16.98 7.93
CA ALA A 236 -11.69 17.66 9.21
C ALA A 236 -12.56 18.92 9.09
N CYS A 237 -12.55 19.63 7.95
CA CYS A 237 -13.39 20.80 7.72
C CYS A 237 -14.89 20.46 7.60
N ARG A 238 -15.22 19.22 7.26
CA ARG A 238 -16.59 18.81 6.94
C ARG A 238 -17.25 17.93 8.01
N VAL A 239 -16.51 17.53 9.05
CA VAL A 239 -17.01 16.63 10.11
C VAL A 239 -18.25 17.19 10.81
N ASN A 240 -18.23 18.47 11.21
CA ASN A 240 -19.35 19.09 11.93
C ASN A 240 -20.58 19.28 11.04
N GLU A 241 -20.38 19.54 9.75
CA GLU A 241 -21.44 19.77 8.76
C GLU A 241 -22.10 18.46 8.32
N LEU A 242 -21.31 17.42 8.04
CA LEU A 242 -21.77 16.18 7.43
C LEU A 242 -22.05 15.05 8.45
N GLY A 243 -21.65 15.23 9.71
CA GLY A 243 -22.02 14.36 10.83
C GLY A 243 -21.44 12.94 10.79
N ALA A 244 -22.03 12.05 11.60
CA ALA A 244 -21.47 10.73 11.91
C ALA A 244 -21.32 9.79 10.71
N ASN A 245 -22.25 9.84 9.75
CA ASN A 245 -22.18 8.99 8.55
C ASN A 245 -20.97 9.34 7.68
N PHE A 246 -20.65 10.63 7.56
CA PHE A 246 -19.42 11.05 6.87
C PHE A 246 -18.17 10.62 7.65
N VAL A 247 -18.19 10.69 8.99
CA VAL A 247 -17.09 10.20 9.82
C VAL A 247 -16.86 8.70 9.62
N ALA A 248 -17.93 7.90 9.58
CA ALA A 248 -17.83 6.47 9.29
C ALA A 248 -17.25 6.21 7.89
N ALA A 249 -17.75 6.90 6.88
CA ALA A 249 -17.27 6.76 5.50
C ALA A 249 -15.80 7.18 5.35
N LYS A 250 -15.38 8.34 5.88
CA LYS A 250 -13.98 8.79 5.78
C LYS A 250 -13.03 7.85 6.51
N ASN A 251 -13.46 7.25 7.63
CA ASN A 251 -12.63 6.32 8.40
C ASN A 251 -12.46 4.96 7.71
N ALA A 252 -13.33 4.64 6.73
CA ALA A 252 -13.24 3.47 5.88
C ALA A 252 -12.27 3.66 4.70
N VAL A 253 -11.74 4.86 4.46
CA VAL A 253 -10.81 5.16 3.37
C VAL A 253 -9.36 4.95 3.80
N ALA A 254 -8.57 4.32 2.92
CA ALA A 254 -7.13 4.21 3.06
C ALA A 254 -6.40 4.67 1.81
N GLN A 255 -5.24 5.29 2.02
CA GLN A 255 -4.23 5.37 0.97
C GLN A 255 -3.60 3.99 0.82
N MET A 256 -3.47 3.50 -0.40
CA MET A 256 -2.83 2.22 -0.68
C MET A 256 -1.51 2.41 -1.41
N SER A 257 -0.53 1.55 -1.09
CA SER A 257 0.68 1.39 -1.88
C SER A 257 0.88 -0.08 -2.28
N PHE A 258 1.26 -0.29 -3.52
CA PHE A 258 1.43 -1.61 -4.14
C PHE A 258 2.59 -1.56 -5.12
N VAL A 259 3.05 -2.74 -5.56
CA VAL A 259 4.17 -2.88 -6.49
C VAL A 259 3.70 -3.54 -7.78
N VAL A 260 4.06 -2.94 -8.92
CA VAL A 260 3.90 -3.51 -10.26
C VAL A 260 5.28 -3.50 -10.92
N ASP A 261 5.75 -4.66 -11.39
CA ASP A 261 7.07 -4.80 -12.03
C ASP A 261 8.25 -4.21 -11.24
N GLY A 262 8.17 -4.27 -9.91
CA GLY A 262 9.17 -3.71 -9.00
C GLY A 262 9.08 -2.20 -8.77
N ILE A 263 8.12 -1.54 -9.38
CA ILE A 263 7.84 -0.11 -9.21
C ILE A 263 6.71 0.05 -8.20
N SER A 264 6.90 0.92 -7.20
CA SER A 264 5.83 1.23 -6.25
C SER A 264 4.93 2.34 -6.76
N TYR A 265 3.62 2.17 -6.53
CA TYR A 265 2.58 3.14 -6.84
C TYR A 265 1.72 3.41 -5.62
N ILE A 266 0.92 4.49 -5.70
CA ILE A 266 -0.16 4.79 -4.76
C ILE A 266 -1.49 5.02 -5.47
N CYS A 267 -2.56 4.66 -4.77
CA CYS A 267 -3.94 4.95 -5.10
C CYS A 267 -4.74 5.07 -3.78
N THR A 268 -6.07 5.09 -3.88
CA THR A 268 -7.00 5.10 -2.74
C THR A 268 -7.93 3.89 -2.83
N GLY A 269 -8.36 3.37 -1.68
CA GLY A 269 -9.46 2.41 -1.60
C GLY A 269 -10.31 2.64 -0.35
N THR A 270 -11.43 1.94 -0.26
CA THR A 270 -12.37 2.03 0.87
C THR A 270 -12.86 0.66 1.29
N LEU A 271 -13.09 0.46 2.58
CA LEU A 271 -13.83 -0.70 3.06
C LEU A 271 -15.29 -0.63 2.60
N LEU A 272 -15.84 -1.78 2.27
CA LEU A 272 -17.26 -2.01 2.03
C LEU A 272 -17.80 -2.95 3.11
N ASN A 273 -19.03 -2.69 3.52
CA ASN A 273 -19.78 -3.63 4.34
C ASN A 273 -20.66 -4.52 3.44
N ASP A 274 -21.05 -5.69 3.94
CA ASP A 274 -21.92 -6.64 3.25
C ASP A 274 -23.20 -6.94 4.08
N THR A 275 -24.05 -7.84 3.57
CA THR A 275 -25.29 -8.24 4.24
C THR A 275 -25.12 -9.41 5.21
N VAL A 276 -23.91 -9.96 5.34
CA VAL A 276 -23.59 -11.15 6.14
C VAL A 276 -23.23 -10.74 7.57
N THR A 277 -24.24 -10.64 8.41
CA THR A 277 -24.10 -10.18 9.80
C THR A 277 -23.30 -11.12 10.70
N THR A 278 -22.95 -12.33 10.26
CA THR A 278 -22.16 -13.30 11.05
C THR A 278 -20.65 -13.17 10.81
N SER A 279 -20.20 -12.39 9.83
CA SER A 279 -18.78 -12.20 9.50
C SER A 279 -18.35 -10.72 9.57
N GLN A 280 -17.04 -10.48 9.55
CA GLN A 280 -16.43 -9.17 9.30
C GLN A 280 -15.28 -9.33 8.32
N VAL A 281 -15.61 -9.66 7.08
CA VAL A 281 -14.62 -9.72 6.01
C VAL A 281 -14.26 -8.29 5.62
N PRO A 282 -12.97 -7.89 5.62
CA PRO A 282 -12.56 -6.53 5.29
C PRO A 282 -12.55 -6.32 3.76
N TRP A 283 -13.73 -6.31 3.13
CA TRP A 283 -13.84 -6.06 1.69
C TRP A 283 -13.27 -4.69 1.34
N PHE A 284 -12.22 -4.64 0.53
CA PHE A 284 -11.54 -3.41 0.18
C PHE A 284 -11.72 -3.11 -1.31
N TYR A 285 -12.49 -2.06 -1.60
CA TYR A 285 -12.80 -1.64 -2.95
C TYR A 285 -11.82 -0.57 -3.45
N SER A 286 -11.33 -0.76 -4.67
CA SER A 286 -10.48 0.21 -5.39
C SER A 286 -10.65 0.05 -6.90
N ALA A 287 -9.88 0.80 -7.70
CA ALA A 287 -9.94 0.77 -9.14
C ALA A 287 -9.09 -0.36 -9.75
N ASN A 288 -9.62 -1.01 -10.79
CA ASN A 288 -8.90 -2.04 -11.56
C ASN A 288 -7.52 -1.58 -12.04
N HIS A 289 -7.42 -0.34 -12.53
CA HIS A 289 -6.15 0.20 -13.02
C HIS A 289 -5.07 0.36 -11.94
N CYS A 290 -5.43 0.20 -10.66
CA CYS A 290 -4.48 0.15 -9.55
C CYS A 290 -4.16 -1.30 -9.17
N ILE A 291 -5.18 -2.16 -9.01
CA ILE A 291 -5.02 -3.57 -8.63
C ILE A 291 -5.75 -4.42 -9.67
N GLU A 292 -5.02 -4.91 -10.66
CA GLU A 292 -5.60 -5.62 -11.81
C GLU A 292 -5.58 -7.16 -11.65
N ASN A 293 -4.84 -7.68 -10.66
CA ASN A 293 -4.69 -9.11 -10.43
C ASN A 293 -4.17 -9.43 -9.01
N GLN A 294 -4.17 -10.72 -8.69
CA GLN A 294 -3.68 -11.25 -7.41
C GLN A 294 -2.19 -10.93 -7.17
N THR A 295 -1.34 -10.95 -8.19
CA THR A 295 0.09 -10.65 -8.01
C THR A 295 0.28 -9.24 -7.46
N VAL A 296 -0.47 -8.26 -7.96
CA VAL A 296 -0.43 -6.89 -7.43
C VAL A 296 -1.10 -6.82 -6.06
N ALA A 297 -2.25 -7.47 -5.86
CA ALA A 297 -2.97 -7.49 -4.59
C ALA A 297 -2.14 -8.07 -3.43
N SER A 298 -1.32 -9.10 -3.69
CA SER A 298 -0.39 -9.67 -2.69
C SER A 298 0.68 -8.68 -2.21
N THR A 299 0.87 -7.55 -2.91
CA THR A 299 1.83 -6.49 -2.52
C THR A 299 1.18 -5.33 -1.77
N LEU A 300 -0.13 -5.36 -1.53
CA LEU A 300 -0.86 -4.25 -0.94
C LEU A 300 -0.38 -3.92 0.48
N ASN A 301 -0.07 -2.65 0.68
CA ASN A 301 0.03 -1.99 1.98
C ASN A 301 -1.05 -0.90 2.05
N THR A 302 -1.73 -0.77 3.17
CA THR A 302 -2.73 0.28 3.41
C THR A 302 -2.31 1.19 4.56
N TYR A 303 -2.53 2.49 4.39
CA TYR A 303 -2.24 3.53 5.37
C TYR A 303 -3.55 4.17 5.81
N TRP A 304 -3.95 3.84 7.02
CA TRP A 304 -5.17 4.32 7.65
C TRP A 304 -4.89 5.57 8.47
N LYS A 305 -5.93 6.38 8.69
CA LYS A 305 -5.87 7.65 9.42
C LYS A 305 -4.88 8.64 8.80
N TYR A 306 -4.65 8.54 7.50
CA TYR A 306 -3.94 9.58 6.76
C TYR A 306 -4.93 10.71 6.41
N GLU A 307 -5.07 11.65 7.35
CA GLU A 307 -5.88 12.86 7.18
C GLU A 307 -5.29 14.02 7.99
N ALA A 308 -5.73 15.25 7.69
CA ALA A 308 -5.31 16.44 8.42
C ALA A 308 -5.77 16.38 9.89
N SER A 309 -4.92 16.85 10.80
CA SER A 309 -5.17 16.87 12.26
C SER A 309 -6.32 17.81 12.64
N SER A 310 -6.51 18.88 11.87
CA SER A 310 -7.65 19.80 11.92
C SER A 310 -7.82 20.48 10.56
N CYS A 311 -8.93 21.17 10.36
CA CYS A 311 -9.22 21.86 9.11
C CYS A 311 -8.10 22.83 8.72
N ASN A 312 -7.51 22.66 7.53
CA ASN A 312 -6.43 23.47 6.97
C ASN A 312 -5.16 23.53 7.85
N SER A 313 -4.91 22.52 8.68
CA SER A 313 -3.79 22.54 9.64
C SER A 313 -2.43 22.31 8.98
N GLY A 314 -2.41 21.75 7.77
CA GLY A 314 -1.18 21.33 7.09
C GLY A 314 -0.42 20.19 7.78
N THR A 315 -0.97 19.60 8.84
CA THR A 315 -0.33 18.54 9.64
C THR A 315 -1.23 17.31 9.72
N VAL A 316 -0.66 16.11 9.80
CA VAL A 316 -1.41 14.85 9.92
C VAL A 316 -1.77 14.57 11.39
N VAL A 317 -2.87 13.87 11.63
CA VAL A 317 -3.35 13.44 12.97
C VAL A 317 -2.22 12.86 13.86
N ALA A 318 -2.19 13.29 15.13
CA ALA A 318 -1.26 12.82 16.16
C ALA A 318 -1.45 11.31 16.45
N GLY A 319 -0.34 10.58 16.64
CA GLY A 319 -0.34 9.11 16.68
C GLY A 319 -0.05 8.45 15.33
N GLY A 320 -0.07 9.26 14.25
CA GLY A 320 0.44 8.90 12.94
C GLY A 320 -0.47 7.96 12.15
N ARG A 321 -0.01 7.66 10.93
CA ARG A 321 -0.65 6.69 10.03
C ARG A 321 -0.52 5.28 10.61
N VAL A 322 -1.56 4.48 10.44
CA VAL A 322 -1.50 3.04 10.74
C VAL A 322 -1.24 2.29 9.44
N LEU A 323 -0.04 1.73 9.30
CA LEU A 323 0.28 0.79 8.23
C LEU A 323 -0.34 -0.57 8.56
N LEU A 324 -1.13 -1.12 7.65
CA LEU A 324 -1.40 -2.54 7.58
C LEU A 324 -0.72 -3.10 6.33
N ALA A 325 0.17 -4.07 6.54
CA ALA A 325 0.84 -4.83 5.49
C ALA A 325 0.31 -6.27 5.51
N GLY A 326 0.57 -7.02 4.43
CA GLY A 326 0.11 -8.40 4.31
C GLY A 326 -0.73 -8.68 3.05
N GLY A 327 -0.77 -7.76 2.09
CA GLY A 327 -1.47 -7.97 0.83
C GLY A 327 -2.99 -8.06 0.99
N ALA A 328 -3.64 -8.59 -0.04
CA ALA A 328 -5.06 -8.88 -0.07
C ALA A 328 -5.35 -10.05 -1.02
N ASP A 329 -6.49 -10.71 -0.81
CA ASP A 329 -7.06 -11.63 -1.79
C ASP A 329 -7.80 -10.83 -2.87
N TYR A 330 -7.41 -11.06 -4.12
CA TYR A 330 -8.03 -10.45 -5.29
C TYR A 330 -9.28 -11.24 -5.68
N LEU A 331 -10.40 -10.55 -5.83
CA LEU A 331 -11.68 -11.17 -6.19
C LEU A 331 -11.93 -11.08 -7.69
N TYR A 332 -12.14 -9.87 -8.22
CA TYR A 332 -12.42 -9.61 -9.63
C TYR A 332 -12.34 -8.11 -9.94
N SER A 333 -12.32 -7.79 -11.23
CA SER A 333 -12.45 -6.45 -11.80
C SER A 333 -13.20 -6.46 -13.12
#